data_AF-A0A3D4CFN0-F1
#
_entry.id   AF-A0A3D4CFN0-F1
#
_cell.length_a   1.000
_cell.length_b   1.000
_cell.length_c   1.000
_cell.angle_alpha   90.00
_cell.angle_beta   90.00
_cell.angle_gamma   90.00
#
_symmetry.space_group_name_H-M   'P 1'
#
loop_
_entity.id
_entity.type
_entity.pdbx_description
1 polymer ?
#
loop_
_entity_poly.entity_id
_entity_poly.type
_entity_poly.pdbx_seq_one_letter_code
_entity_poly.pdbx_strand_id
1 'polypeptide(L)' 'MKIYNSIVSWIIKKRIHQIKLFINHPHDVQEELMQSLVNKAKNTDFGRTYDFNSIKNQKDFSERIPLHHYEDLEPYIYR' A
#
# COMPACT_ATOMS: atom_id res chain seq x y z
N MET A 1 0.67 -12.59 35.95
CA MET A 1 -0.74 -12.58 35.48
C MET A 1 -1.28 -11.17 35.19
N LYS A 2 -1.18 -10.17 36.08
CA LYS A 2 -1.78 -8.82 35.87
C LYS A 2 -1.16 -8.00 34.72
N ILE A 3 0.16 -8.09 34.51
CA ILE A 3 0.89 -7.28 33.52
C ILE A 3 0.64 -7.76 32.08
N TYR A 4 0.44 -9.07 31.87
CA TYR A 4 0.14 -9.62 30.54
C TYR A 4 -1.21 -9.13 30.02
N ASN A 5 -2.22 -9.07 30.89
CA ASN A 5 -3.55 -8.58 30.53
C ASN A 5 -3.54 -7.08 30.18
N SER A 6 -2.70 -6.27 30.82
CA SER A 6 -2.59 -4.84 30.51
C SER A 6 -1.84 -4.57 29.20
N ILE A 7 -0.79 -5.35 28.89
CA ILE A 7 -0.06 -5.25 27.61
C ILE A 7 -0.98 -5.65 26.45
N VAL A 8 -1.68 -6.79 26.55
CA VAL A 8 -2.62 -7.23 25.51
C VAL A 8 -3.75 -6.20 25.32
N SER A 9 -4.32 -5.69 26.42
CA SER A 9 -5.35 -4.65 26.36
C SER A 9 -4.85 -3.37 25.67
N TRP A 10 -3.60 -2.98 25.93
CA TRP A 10 -2.99 -1.81 25.28
C TRP A 10 -2.76 -2.05 23.78
N ILE A 11 -2.28 -3.23 23.37
CA ILE A 11 -2.10 -3.59 21.95
C ILE A 11 -3.46 -3.52 21.22
N ILE A 12 -4.51 -4.11 21.81
CA ILE A 12 -5.86 -4.09 21.23
C ILE A 12 -6.37 -2.65 21.12
N LYS A 13 -6.22 -1.84 22.17
CA LYS A 13 -6.61 -0.41 22.14
C LYS A 13 -5.88 0.36 21.04
N LYS A 14 -4.57 0.14 20.88
CA LYS A 14 -3.76 0.74 19.80
C LYS A 14 -4.28 0.30 18.42
N ARG A 15 -4.62 -0.98 18.23
CA ARG A 15 -5.18 -1.47 16.97
C ARG A 15 -6.55 -0.87 16.68
N ILE A 16 -7.46 -0.81 17.66
CA ILE A 16 -8.79 -0.18 17.49
C ILE A 16 -8.64 1.30 17.09
N HIS A 17 -7.70 2.03 17.71
CA HIS A 17 -7.42 3.40 17.34
C HIS A 17 -6.95 3.53 15.88
N GLN A 18 -6.06 2.63 15.43
CA GLN A 18 -5.63 2.59 14.02
C GLN A 18 -6.80 2.31 13.06
N ILE A 19 -7.70 1.35 13.35
CA ILE A 19 -8.82 1.09 12.43
C ILE A 19 -9.78 2.30 12.38
N LYS A 20 -9.98 3.00 13.51
CA LYS A 20 -10.78 4.24 13.53
C LYS A 20 -10.15 5.32 12.65
N LEU A 21 -8.82 5.46 12.68
CA LEU A 21 -8.12 6.38 11.79
C LEU A 21 -8.35 5.99 10.32
N PHE A 22 -8.24 4.70 9.97
CA PHE A 22 -8.50 4.23 8.61
C PHE A 22 -9.94 4.47 8.14
N ILE A 23 -10.92 4.30 9.03
CA ILE A 23 -12.34 4.55 8.73
C ILE A 23 -12.61 6.04 8.56
N ASN A 24 -12.01 6.90 9.40
CA ASN A 24 -12.28 8.33 9.40
C ASN A 24 -11.49 9.10 8.33
N HIS A 25 -10.35 8.57 7.88
CA HIS A 25 -9.45 9.21 6.91
C HIS A 25 -9.07 8.26 5.75
N PRO A 26 -10.06 7.67 5.04
CA PRO A 26 -9.78 6.62 4.07
C PRO A 26 -8.98 7.11 2.86
N HIS A 27 -9.20 8.36 2.41
CA HIS A 27 -8.50 8.94 1.28
C HIS A 27 -7.02 9.18 1.57
N ASP A 28 -6.71 9.83 2.69
CA ASP A 28 -5.33 10.08 3.13
C ASP A 28 -4.56 8.76 3.29
N VAL A 29 -5.21 7.76 3.89
CA VAL A 29 -4.63 6.42 4.07
C VAL A 29 -4.37 5.71 2.75
N GLN A 30 -5.29 5.80 1.78
CA GLN A 30 -5.08 5.22 0.44
C GLN A 30 -3.97 5.94 -0.32
N GLU A 31 -3.88 7.26 -0.22
CA GLU A 31 -2.82 8.04 -0.85
C GLU A 31 -1.43 7.68 -0.29
N GLU A 32 -1.28 7.67 1.04
CA GLU A 32 -0.04 7.27 1.69
C GLU A 32 0.35 5.82 1.35
N LEU A 33 -0.62 4.91 1.35
CA LEU A 33 -0.39 3.51 0.99
C LEU A 33 0.09 3.38 -0.46
N MET A 34 -0.60 4.03 -1.41
CA MET A 34 -0.24 4.01 -2.82
C MET A 34 1.17 4.56 -3.02
N GLN A 35 1.48 5.74 -2.46
CA GLN A 35 2.80 6.33 -2.55
C GLN A 35 3.88 5.40 -1.95
N SER A 36 3.61 4.76 -0.83
CA SER A 36 4.54 3.80 -0.21
C SER A 36 4.82 2.60 -1.13
N LEU A 37 3.78 2.01 -1.73
CA LEU A 37 3.89 0.86 -2.62
C LEU A 37 4.68 1.21 -3.89
N VAL A 38 4.35 2.32 -4.54
CA VAL A 38 5.04 2.81 -5.74
C VAL A 38 6.51 3.11 -5.44
N ASN A 39 6.79 3.82 -4.35
CA ASN A 39 8.16 4.13 -3.93
C ASN A 39 8.97 2.87 -3.63
N LYS A 40 8.36 1.87 -3.00
CA LYS A 40 9.02 0.59 -2.73
C LYS A 40 9.33 -0.17 -4.02
N ALA A 41 8.41 -0.15 -4.98
CA ALA A 41 8.52 -0.91 -6.22
C ALA A 41 9.29 -0.18 -7.34
N LYS A 42 9.68 1.09 -7.17
CA LYS A 42 10.21 1.94 -8.24
C LYS A 42 11.46 1.41 -8.98
N ASN A 43 12.23 0.55 -8.33
CA ASN A 43 13.44 -0.05 -8.89
C ASN A 43 13.24 -1.48 -9.42
N THR A 44 12.04 -2.04 -9.30
CA THR A 44 11.68 -3.32 -9.92
C THR A 44 11.60 -3.17 -11.43
N ASP A 45 11.70 -4.27 -12.18
CA ASP A 45 11.54 -4.22 -13.64
C ASP A 45 10.18 -3.63 -14.04
N PHE A 46 9.10 -4.01 -13.36
CA PHE A 46 7.77 -3.43 -13.57
C PHE A 46 7.76 -1.93 -13.26
N GLY A 47 8.33 -1.52 -12.13
CA GLY A 47 8.41 -0.12 -11.72
C GLY A 47 9.23 0.74 -12.68
N ARG A 48 10.28 0.19 -13.30
CA ARG A 48 11.06 0.88 -14.34
C ARG A 48 10.28 0.97 -15.65
N THR A 49 9.61 -0.10 -16.08
CA THR A 49 8.77 -0.12 -17.28
C THR A 49 7.69 0.97 -17.24
N TYR A 50 7.05 1.17 -16.08
CA TYR A 50 6.01 2.18 -15.89
C TYR A 50 6.52 3.44 -15.19
N ASP A 51 7.83 3.72 -15.20
CA ASP A 51 8.45 4.92 -14.62
C ASP A 51 7.87 5.36 -13.25
N PHE A 52 7.83 4.45 -12.29
CA PHE A 52 7.28 4.69 -10.94
C PHE A 52 7.98 5.85 -10.21
N ASN A 53 9.21 6.21 -10.60
CA ASN A 53 9.92 7.35 -10.02
C ASN A 53 9.23 8.71 -10.27
N SER A 54 8.44 8.85 -11.33
CA SER A 54 7.76 10.10 -11.66
C SER A 54 6.29 10.15 -11.22
N ILE A 55 5.74 9.07 -10.65
CA ILE A 55 4.38 9.03 -10.11
C ILE A 55 4.35 9.79 -8.77
N LYS A 56 3.55 10.85 -8.68
CA LYS A 56 3.43 11.68 -7.47
C LYS A 56 2.06 11.60 -6.82
N ASN A 57 1.04 11.25 -7.58
CA ASN A 57 -0.34 11.23 -7.12
C ASN A 57 -1.14 10.10 -7.79
N GLN A 58 -2.38 9.90 -7.34
CA GLN A 58 -3.28 8.86 -7.84
C GLN A 58 -3.58 9.00 -9.34
N LYS A 59 -3.68 10.24 -9.85
CA LYS A 59 -3.96 10.50 -11.26
C LYS A 59 -2.79 10.01 -12.13
N ASP A 60 -1.56 10.38 -11.80
CA ASP A 60 -0.35 9.92 -12.51
C ASP A 60 -0.29 8.38 -12.56
N PHE A 61 -0.63 7.72 -11.45
CA PHE A 61 -0.67 6.26 -11.35
C PHE A 61 -1.72 5.67 -12.31
N SER A 62 -2.96 6.19 -12.25
CA SER A 62 -4.09 5.68 -13.03
C SER A 62 -3.96 5.90 -14.54
N GLU A 63 -3.28 6.98 -14.96
CA GLU A 63 -3.04 7.27 -16.38
C GLU A 63 -1.95 6.37 -16.97
N ARG A 64 -1.04 5.87 -16.13
CA ARG A 64 0.15 5.16 -16.58
C ARG A 64 0.02 3.65 -16.51
N ILE A 65 -0.67 3.13 -15.50
CA ILE A 65 -0.79 1.70 -15.29
C ILE A 65 -2.17 1.24 -15.77
N PRO A 66 -2.24 0.43 -16.84
CA PRO A 66 -3.50 -0.15 -17.27
C PRO A 66 -3.99 -1.21 -16.28
N LEU A 67 -5.29 -1.51 -16.32
CA LEU A 67 -5.80 -2.69 -15.64
C LEU A 67 -5.26 -3.94 -16.35
N HIS A 68 -4.76 -4.88 -15.56
CA HIS A 68 -4.15 -6.11 -16.05
C HIS A 68 -5.05 -7.31 -15.77
N HIS A 69 -5.11 -8.21 -16.75
CA HIS A 69 -5.52 -9.59 -16.53
C HIS A 69 -4.34 -10.40 -15.95
N TYR A 70 -4.60 -11.63 -15.56
CA TYR A 70 -3.58 -12.50 -14.99
C TYR A 70 -2.46 -12.78 -16.00
N GLU A 71 -2.85 -13.05 -17.24
CA GLU A 71 -1.98 -13.39 -18.36
C GLU A 71 -0.99 -12.26 -18.71
N ASP A 72 -1.38 -11.00 -18.47
CA ASP A 72 -0.49 -9.84 -18.69
C ASP A 72 0.69 -9.83 -17.70
N LEU A 73 0.50 -10.41 -16.51
CA LEU A 73 1.48 -10.44 -15.43
C LEU A 73 2.24 -11.77 -15.35
N GLU A 74 1.74 -12.82 -16.01
CA GLU A 74 2.37 -14.14 -16.08
C GLU A 74 3.88 -14.08 -16.38
N PRO A 75 4.37 -13.28 -17.37
CA PRO A 75 5.79 -13.20 -17.67
C PRO A 75 6.65 -12.61 -16.55
N TYR A 76 6.07 -11.86 -15.61
CA TYR A 76 6.79 -11.34 -14.45
C TYR A 76 6.82 -12.35 -13.29
N ILE A 77 5.85 -13.27 -13.23
CA ILE A 77 5.70 -14.25 -12.14
C ILE A 77 6.61 -15.46 -12.36
N TYR A 78 6.73 -15.93 -13.60
CA TYR A 78 7.47 -17.17 -13.95
C TYR A 78 8.92 -16.93 -14.42
N ARG A 79 9.43 -15.70 -14.29
CA ARG A 79 10.82 -15.35 -14.62
C ARG A 79 11.82 -15.88 -13.59
#